data_AF-A0A6L4Z340-F1
#
_entry.id   AF-A0A6L4Z340-F1
#
_cell.length_a   1.000
_cell.length_b   1.000
_cell.length_c   1.000
_cell.angle_alpha   90.00
_cell.angle_beta   90.00
_cell.angle_gamma   90.00
#
_symmetry.space_group_name_H-M   'P 1'
#
loop_
_entity.id
_entity.type
_entity.pdbx_description
1 polymer ?
#
loop_
_entity_poly.entity_id
_entity_poly.type
_entity_poly.pdbx_seq_one_letter_code
_entity_poly.pdbx_strand_id
1 'polypeptide(L)'
;MVGSNSVTQLLINWNKGDQSALEKLLPMIYQELHLLASRYLRRERANHTIQTTALVHEAYLRLIDQNQVQWQNRAHFFAIAAQMMRRILINYARDQHAAKRGGHTIKVPLNEAIALPNIQDLDLIALDD
;
A
#
# COMPACT_ATOMS: atom_id res chain seq x y z
N MET A 1 -13.64 -12.97 -15.11
CA MET A 1 -13.21 -13.57 -13.83
C MET A 1 -11.78 -14.08 -13.97
N VAL A 2 -10.79 -13.28 -13.60
CA VAL A 2 -9.43 -13.78 -13.38
C VAL A 2 -9.34 -14.05 -11.88
N GLY A 3 -9.29 -15.34 -11.52
CA GLY A 3 -9.47 -15.78 -10.13
C GLY A 3 -8.33 -15.38 -9.21
N SER A 4 -8.63 -15.26 -7.91
CA SER A 4 -7.70 -15.05 -6.78
C SER A 4 -6.46 -15.97 -6.79
N ASN A 5 -6.60 -17.18 -7.34
CA ASN A 5 -5.49 -18.12 -7.52
C ASN A 5 -4.42 -17.61 -8.52
N SER A 6 -4.82 -16.86 -9.55
CA SER A 6 -3.90 -16.25 -10.51
C SER A 6 -3.01 -15.20 -9.84
N VAL A 7 -3.61 -14.32 -9.03
CA VAL A 7 -2.90 -13.26 -8.30
C VAL A 7 -1.88 -13.83 -7.32
N THR A 8 -2.27 -14.85 -6.56
CA THR A 8 -1.37 -15.51 -5.60
C THR A 8 -0.18 -16.17 -6.32
N GLN A 9 -0.42 -16.85 -7.45
CA GLN A 9 0.66 -17.46 -8.21
C GLN A 9 1.62 -16.42 -8.79
N LEU A 10 1.10 -15.30 -9.30
CA LEU A 10 1.92 -14.20 -9.82
C LEU A 10 2.77 -13.55 -8.71
N LEU A 11 2.23 -13.37 -7.51
CA LEU A 11 2.98 -12.89 -6.34
C LEU A 11 4.13 -13.84 -5.95
N ILE A 12 3.87 -15.15 -5.96
CA ILE A 12 4.90 -16.16 -5.66
C ILE A 12 5.98 -16.17 -6.75
N ASN A 13 5.60 -16.08 -8.02
CA ASN A 13 6.56 -16.04 -9.13
C ASN A 13 7.41 -14.76 -9.08
N TRP A 14 6.79 -13.62 -8.78
CA TRP A 14 7.50 -12.36 -8.59
C TRP A 14 8.50 -12.44 -7.43
N ASN A 15 8.12 -13.05 -6.30
CA ASN A 15 9.05 -13.28 -5.17
C ASN A 15 10.27 -14.13 -5.57
N LYS A 16 10.12 -15.04 -6.54
CA LYS A 16 11.22 -15.84 -7.11
C LYS A 16 12.07 -15.09 -8.15
N GLY A 17 11.80 -13.81 -8.39
CA GLY A 17 12.55 -12.97 -9.32
C GLY A 17 11.97 -12.86 -10.73
N ASP A 18 10.79 -13.44 -11.01
CA ASP A 18 10.13 -13.30 -12.30
C ASP A 18 9.49 -11.91 -12.45
N GLN A 19 10.21 -10.99 -13.10
CA GLN A 19 9.71 -9.63 -13.35
C GLN A 19 8.48 -9.60 -14.27
N SER A 20 8.32 -10.60 -15.16
CA SER A 20 7.14 -10.67 -16.03
C SER A 20 5.86 -10.98 -15.23
N ALA A 21 6.00 -11.55 -14.03
CA ALA A 21 4.89 -11.77 -13.14
C ALA A 21 4.34 -10.44 -12.59
N LEU A 22 5.21 -9.45 -12.34
CA LEU A 22 4.79 -8.12 -11.90
C LEU A 22 3.97 -7.39 -12.98
N GLU A 23 4.37 -7.49 -14.25
CA GLU A 23 3.65 -6.88 -15.38
C GLU A 23 2.22 -7.42 -15.50
N LYS A 24 2.04 -8.73 -15.27
CA LYS A 24 0.72 -9.38 -15.29
C LYS A 24 -0.08 -9.07 -14.02
N LEU A 25 0.59 -8.94 -12.88
CA LEU A 25 -0.03 -8.64 -11.59
C LEU A 25 -0.61 -7.22 -11.56
N LEU A 26 0.15 -6.26 -12.11
CA LEU A 26 -0.15 -4.83 -12.10
C LEU A 26 -1.61 -4.47 -12.42
N PRO A 27 -2.15 -4.84 -13.60
CA PRO A 27 -3.53 -4.48 -13.95
C PRO A 27 -4.57 -5.10 -13.00
N MET A 28 -4.27 -6.25 -12.38
CA MET A 28 -5.17 -6.94 -11.45
C MET A 28 -5.21 -6.24 -10.09
N ILE A 29 -4.04 -5.84 -9.56
CA ILE A 29 -3.96 -5.23 -8.24
C ILE A 29 -4.24 -3.73 -8.26
N TYR A 30 -3.99 -3.02 -9.37
CA TYR A 30 -4.09 -1.57 -9.42
C TYR A 30 -5.52 -1.06 -9.16
N GLN A 31 -6.53 -1.71 -9.76
CA GLN A 31 -7.94 -1.36 -9.51
C GLN A 31 -8.32 -1.57 -8.03
N GLU A 32 -7.85 -2.66 -7.42
CA GLU A 32 -8.14 -3.01 -6.04
C GLU A 32 -7.45 -2.06 -5.05
N LEU A 33 -6.18 -1.69 -5.33
CA LEU A 33 -5.46 -0.66 -4.59
C LEU A 33 -6.16 0.70 -4.70
N HIS A 34 -6.68 1.05 -5.88
CA HIS A 34 -7.43 2.30 -6.06
C HIS A 34 -8.74 2.34 -5.27
N LEU A 35 -9.48 1.23 -5.23
CA LEU A 35 -10.68 1.10 -4.40
C LEU A 35 -10.35 1.20 -2.92
N LEU A 36 -9.29 0.51 -2.48
CA LEU A 36 -8.81 0.54 -1.10
C LEU A 36 -8.39 1.97 -0.68
N ALA A 37 -7.57 2.63 -1.49
CA ALA A 37 -7.15 4.01 -1.29
C ALA A 37 -8.34 4.98 -1.23
N SER A 38 -9.32 4.83 -2.12
CA SER A 38 -10.54 5.64 -2.13
C SER A 38 -11.33 5.47 -0.83
N ARG A 39 -11.46 4.24 -0.33
CA ARG A 39 -12.14 3.96 0.95
C ARG A 39 -11.41 4.61 2.13
N TYR A 40 -10.08 4.61 2.13
CA TYR A 40 -9.31 5.31 3.18
C TYR A 40 -9.49 6.82 3.11
N LEU A 41 -9.37 7.43 1.93
CA LEU A 41 -9.52 8.88 1.77
C LEU A 41 -10.92 9.39 2.11
N ARG A 42 -11.97 8.60 1.85
CA ARG A 42 -13.33 8.95 2.29
C ARG A 42 -13.48 9.06 3.81
N ARG A 43 -12.60 8.41 4.58
CA ARG A 43 -12.58 8.48 6.05
C ARG A 43 -11.64 9.57 6.56
N GLU A 44 -10.86 10.19 5.68
CA GLU A 44 -10.01 11.32 6.02
C GLU A 44 -10.83 12.61 6.14
N ARG A 45 -10.22 13.61 6.80
CA ARG A 45 -10.86 14.91 7.01
C ARG A 45 -11.12 15.59 5.66
N ALA A 46 -12.28 16.25 5.50
CA ALA A 46 -12.69 16.90 4.24
C ALA A 46 -11.66 17.85 3.61
N ASN A 47 -10.72 18.39 4.39
CA ASN A 47 -9.67 19.29 3.95
C ASN A 47 -8.33 18.58 3.63
N HIS A 48 -8.34 17.26 3.40
CA HIS A 48 -7.15 16.57 2.92
C HIS A 48 -6.86 16.95 1.46
N THR A 49 -5.59 17.06 1.10
CA THR A 49 -5.15 17.47 -0.24
C THR A 49 -4.51 16.33 -1.03
N ILE A 50 -4.35 15.16 -0.41
CA ILE A 50 -3.83 13.97 -1.09
C ILE A 50 -4.88 13.40 -2.04
N GLN A 51 -4.45 13.11 -3.28
CA GLN A 51 -5.27 12.46 -4.30
C GLN A 51 -5.18 10.93 -4.19
N THR A 52 -6.24 10.22 -4.55
CA THR A 52 -6.28 8.74 -4.54
C THR A 52 -5.13 8.15 -5.34
N THR A 53 -4.92 8.62 -6.58
CA THR A 53 -3.86 8.13 -7.46
C THR A 53 -2.47 8.34 -6.85
N ALA A 54 -2.24 9.46 -6.15
CA ALA A 54 -0.98 9.73 -5.47
C ALA A 54 -0.74 8.72 -4.34
N LEU A 55 -1.75 8.44 -3.51
CA LEU A 55 -1.66 7.43 -2.45
C LEU A 55 -1.40 6.03 -3.00
N VAL A 56 -2.08 5.65 -4.10
CA VAL A 56 -1.88 4.36 -4.77
C VAL A 56 -0.46 4.25 -5.31
N HIS A 57 0.02 5.28 -6.00
CA HIS A 57 1.35 5.27 -6.61
C HIS A 57 2.45 5.19 -5.55
N GLU A 58 2.35 5.97 -4.47
CA GLU A 58 3.33 5.93 -3.38
C GLU A 58 3.32 4.57 -2.66
N ALA A 59 2.13 4.02 -2.37
CA ALA A 59 2.03 2.68 -1.79
C ALA A 59 2.62 1.62 -2.73
N TYR A 60 2.34 1.71 -4.03
CA TYR A 60 2.87 0.78 -5.04
C TYR A 60 4.40 0.80 -5.10
N LEU A 61 5.02 1.98 -5.20
CA LEU A 61 6.49 2.12 -5.22
C LEU A 61 7.11 1.48 -3.98
N ARG A 62 6.55 1.77 -2.80
CA ARG A 62 7.02 1.20 -1.54
C ARG A 62 6.75 -0.30 -1.41
N LEU A 63 5.80 -0.89 -2.15
CA LEU A 63 5.54 -2.33 -2.16
C LEU A 63 6.51 -3.07 -3.08
N ILE A 64 6.84 -2.50 -4.25
CA ILE A 64 7.78 -3.12 -5.20
C ILE A 64 9.23 -3.06 -4.72
N ASP A 65 9.59 -2.05 -3.92
CA ASP A 65 10.93 -1.94 -3.32
C ASP A 65 11.16 -2.97 -2.18
N GLN A 66 10.13 -3.73 -1.79
CA GLN A 66 10.19 -4.71 -0.70
C GLN A 66 10.74 -6.05 -1.15
N ASN A 67 12.05 -6.09 -1.36
CA ASN A 67 12.74 -7.32 -1.77
C ASN A 67 12.81 -8.40 -0.66
N GLN A 68 12.49 -8.03 0.60
CA GLN A 68 12.57 -8.95 1.74
C GLN A 68 11.22 -9.57 2.14
N VAL A 69 10.11 -9.14 1.55
CA VAL A 69 8.78 -9.62 1.94
C VAL A 69 8.45 -10.91 1.19
N GLN A 70 8.17 -11.98 1.93
CA GLN A 70 7.65 -13.22 1.39
C GLN A 70 6.14 -13.12 1.15
N TRP A 71 5.74 -12.84 -0.09
CA TRP A 71 4.33 -12.77 -0.49
C TRP A 71 3.72 -14.17 -0.49
N GLN A 72 2.73 -14.37 0.39
CA GLN A 72 2.12 -15.69 0.60
C GLN A 72 0.86 -15.86 -0.23
N ASN A 73 0.02 -14.82 -0.28
CA ASN A 73 -1.24 -14.82 -1.01
C ASN A 73 -1.75 -13.38 -1.20
N ARG A 74 -2.84 -13.26 -1.97
CA ARG A 74 -3.51 -11.98 -2.24
C ARG A 74 -3.92 -11.24 -0.95
N ALA A 75 -4.47 -11.93 0.05
CA ALA A 75 -4.93 -11.29 1.28
C ALA A 75 -3.76 -10.66 2.06
N HIS A 76 -2.64 -11.38 2.17
CA HIS A 76 -1.41 -10.89 2.78
C HIS A 76 -0.88 -9.63 2.07
N PHE A 77 -0.89 -9.63 0.73
CA PHE A 77 -0.50 -8.46 -0.07
C PHE A 77 -1.36 -7.22 0.26
N PHE A 78 -2.68 -7.35 0.24
CA PHE A 78 -3.57 -6.22 0.52
C PHE A 78 -3.55 -5.77 1.98
N ALA A 79 -3.28 -6.68 2.93
CA ALA A 79 -3.08 -6.31 4.33
C ALA A 79 -1.86 -5.39 4.49
N ILE A 80 -0.74 -5.72 3.83
CA ILE A 80 0.47 -4.89 3.83
C ILE A 80 0.20 -3.56 3.11
N ALA A 81 -0.44 -3.60 1.95
CA ALA A 81 -0.79 -2.39 1.20
C ALA A 81 -1.69 -1.43 2.03
N ALA A 82 -2.69 -1.97 2.73
CA ALA A 82 -3.55 -1.23 3.64
C ALA A 82 -2.76 -0.55 4.77
N GLN A 83 -1.86 -1.29 5.43
CA GLN A 83 -1.02 -0.73 6.49
C GLN A 83 -0.13 0.38 5.96
N MET A 84 0.45 0.20 4.77
CA MET A 84 1.33 1.17 4.14
C MET A 84 0.59 2.45 3.74
N MET A 85 -0.59 2.35 3.12
CA MET A 85 -1.45 3.50 2.81
C MET A 85 -1.81 4.28 4.07
N ARG A 86 -2.16 3.60 5.17
CA ARG A 86 -2.46 4.26 6.44
C ARG A 86 -1.25 5.04 6.98
N ARG A 87 -0.05 4.48 6.89
CA ARG A 87 1.20 5.17 7.30
C ARG A 87 1.45 6.41 6.44
N ILE A 88 1.27 6.31 5.12
CA ILE A 88 1.42 7.44 4.19
C ILE A 88 0.45 8.57 4.58
N LEU A 89 -0.82 8.25 4.81
CA LEU A 89 -1.82 9.24 5.23
C LEU A 89 -1.50 9.91 6.56
N ILE A 90 -1.02 9.15 7.54
CA ILE A 90 -0.59 9.68 8.84
C ILE A 90 0.58 10.65 8.65
N ASN A 91 1.58 10.29 7.85
CA ASN A 91 2.73 11.16 7.59
C ASN A 91 2.30 12.43 6.86
N TYR A 92 1.46 12.30 5.83
CA TYR A 92 0.89 13.45 5.12
C TYR A 92 0.15 14.41 6.06
N ALA A 93 -0.68 13.88 6.97
CA ALA A 93 -1.39 14.68 7.95
C ALA A 93 -0.43 15.37 8.94
N ARG A 94 0.62 14.68 9.40
CA ARG A 94 1.65 15.24 10.30
C ARG A 94 2.40 16.39 9.62
N ASP A 95 2.80 16.21 8.37
CA ASP A 95 3.55 17.22 7.61
C ASP A 95 2.71 18.46 7.34
N GLN A 96 1.43 18.29 6.97
CA GLN A 96 0.47 19.39 6.85
C GLN A 96 0.32 20.19 8.16
N HIS A 97 0.26 19.51 9.31
CA HIS A 97 0.19 20.17 10.61
C HIS A 97 1.48 20.92 10.97
N ALA A 98 2.64 20.39 10.59
CA ALA A 98 3.93 21.04 10.81
C ALA A 98 4.12 22.27 9.91
N ALA A 99 3.73 22.19 8.63
CA ALA A 99 3.78 23.30 7.69
C ALA A 99 2.90 24.48 8.14
N LYS A 100 1.69 24.19 8.67
CA LYS A 100 0.77 25.21 9.21
C LYS A 100 1.31 25.95 10.44
N ARG A 101 2.33 25.42 11.12
CA ARG A 101 3.00 26.06 12.27
C ARG A 101 4.29 26.80 11.88
N GLY A 102 4.47 27.11 10.60
CA GLY A 102 5.65 27.85 10.09
C GLY A 102 6.85 26.97 9.72
N GLY A 103 6.71 25.65 9.73
CA GLY A 103 7.80 24.71 9.46
C GLY A 103 8.06 24.49 7.97
N HIS A 104 8.92 25.29 7.36
CA HIS A 104 9.57 24.94 6.09
C HIS A 104 10.62 23.86 6.35
N THR A 105 10.21 22.60 6.47
CA THR A 105 11.15 21.47 6.50
C THR A 105 10.96 20.65 5.23
N ILE A 106 11.83 20.86 4.26
CA ILE A 106 12.09 19.88 3.19
C ILE A 106 12.53 18.61 3.91
N LYS A 107 11.80 17.50 3.76
CA LYS A 107 12.23 16.22 4.34
C LYS A 107 12.53 15.17 3.26
N VAL A 108 13.80 14.79 3.31
CA VAL A 108 14.48 13.63 2.71
C VAL A 108 13.66 12.36 2.92
N PRO A 109 13.61 11.44 1.93
CA PRO A 109 12.92 10.17 2.07
C PRO A 109 13.49 9.39 3.26
N LEU A 110 12.63 9.10 4.22
CA LEU A 110 12.97 8.25 5.35
C LEU A 110 13.16 6.83 4.81
N ASN A 111 14.41 6.43 4.66
CA ASN A 111 14.82 5.04 4.45
C ASN A 111 14.53 4.26 5.74
N GLU A 112 13.24 4.06 6.04
CA GLU A 112 12.80 3.11 7.05
C GLU A 112 12.99 1.73 6.43
N ALA A 113 13.99 0.98 6.87
CA ALA A 113 13.99 -0.47 6.69
C ALA A 113 12.67 -0.99 7.27
N ILE A 114 11.76 -1.38 6.38
CA ILE A 114 10.38 -1.72 6.74
C ILE A 114 10.39 -3.10 7.38
N ALA A 115 10.70 -3.17 8.67
CA ALA A 115 10.40 -4.33 9.48
C ALA A 115 8.87 -4.37 9.66
N LEU A 116 8.18 -5.08 8.77
CA LEU A 116 6.77 -5.39 8.95
C LEU A 116 6.64 -6.34 10.15
N PRO A 117 5.79 -6.03 11.15
CA PRO A 117 5.48 -6.99 12.20
C PRO A 117 4.85 -8.25 11.57
N ASN A 118 5.21 -9.42 12.08
CA ASN A 118 4.72 -10.70 11.61
C ASN A 118 3.18 -10.71 11.66
N ILE A 119 2.52 -10.93 10.52
CA ILE A 119 1.06 -10.78 10.34
C ILE A 119 0.34 -12.03 10.87
N GLN A 120 0.60 -12.38 12.13
CA GLN A 120 -0.17 -13.38 12.87
C GLN A 120 -1.25 -12.75 13.75
N ASP A 121 -1.20 -11.44 14.00
CA ASP A 121 -2.15 -10.74 14.88
C ASP A 121 -3.16 -9.82 14.15
N LEU A 122 -3.25 -9.89 12.82
CA LEU A 122 -4.22 -9.05 12.10
C LEU A 122 -5.54 -9.81 11.97
N ASP A 123 -6.44 -9.54 12.92
CA ASP A 123 -7.85 -9.95 12.88
C ASP A 123 -8.50 -9.36 11.62
N LEU A 124 -8.51 -10.16 10.56
CA LEU A 124 -9.02 -9.83 9.23
C LEU A 124 -10.53 -9.74 9.31
N ILE A 125 -11.06 -8.54 9.55
CA ILE A 125 -12.47 -8.24 9.33
C ILE A 125 -12.71 -8.32 7.83
N ALA A 126 -13.23 -9.47 7.39
CA ALA A 126 -13.80 -9.64 6.06
C ALA A 126 -14.96 -8.65 5.91
N LEU A 127 -14.77 -7.63 5.05
CA LEU A 127 -15.87 -6.78 4.62
C LEU A 127 -16.46 -7.42 3.36
N ASP A 128 -17.43 -8.30 3.59
CA ASP A 128 -18.40 -8.73 2.59
C ASP A 128 -19.41 -7.58 2.39
N ASP A 129 -19.61 -7.18 1.14
CA ASP A 129 -20.79 -6.47 0.61
C ASP A 129 -20.88 -6.77 -0.89
#